data_AF-A0A7V0SG86-F1
#
_entry.id   AF-A0A7V0SG86-F1
#
_cell.length_a   1.000
_cell.length_b   1.000
_cell.length_c   1.000
_cell.angle_alpha   90.00
_cell.angle_beta   90.00
_cell.angle_gamma   90.00
#
_symmetry.space_group_name_H-M   'P 1'
#
loop_
_entity.id
_entity.type
_entity.pdbx_description
1 polymer ?
#
loop_
_entity_poly.entity_id
_entity_poly.type
_entity_poly.pdbx_seq_one_letter_code
_entity_poly.pdbx_strand_id
1 'polypeptide(L)'
;RSCGRCAQVCPYNAITVDTRKKTPAVVTAAACAGCGTCAAECPFGAITMNHFTDEQITRQIDAMLETRPADKVLVFACNWCSYAGADLAGVSRLQYPATGRVIRTMCSGRVDEKFIWHGFRKGAPVVLVSGCHIGDCHYIDANHWTVKRVEKARQKMEKMGIRADRLQLEWVSSAEGIRWAEVMRKMEELRQGVSEEEIENTVRLLTEMG
;
A
#
# COMPACT_ATOMS: atom_id res chain seq x y z
N ARG A 1 -19.87 -5.94 11.81
CA ARG A 1 -21.00 -5.47 10.94
C ARG A 1 -20.99 -6.26 9.65
N SER A 2 -22.15 -6.58 9.08
CA SER A 2 -22.33 -7.49 7.93
C SER A 2 -22.73 -6.75 6.65
N CYS A 3 -21.80 -5.94 6.11
CA CYS A 3 -22.06 -5.12 4.90
C CYS A 3 -21.82 -5.82 3.56
N GLY A 4 -21.15 -6.97 3.54
CA GLY A 4 -20.89 -7.73 2.32
C GLY A 4 -19.64 -7.36 1.52
N ARG A 5 -19.00 -6.22 1.81
CA ARG A 5 -17.87 -5.71 1.01
C ARG A 5 -16.69 -6.69 0.91
N CYS A 6 -16.35 -7.38 2.01
CA CYS A 6 -15.27 -8.36 2.01
C CYS A 6 -15.50 -9.54 1.03
N ALA A 7 -16.76 -9.98 0.88
CA ALA A 7 -17.12 -11.02 -0.09
C ALA A 7 -17.06 -10.50 -1.53
N GLN A 8 -17.56 -9.27 -1.78
CA GLN A 8 -17.54 -8.65 -3.10
C GLN A 8 -16.12 -8.49 -3.68
N VAL A 9 -15.15 -8.19 -2.83
CA VAL A 9 -13.77 -7.92 -3.26
C VAL A 9 -12.87 -9.17 -3.25
N CYS A 10 -13.41 -10.33 -2.88
CA CYS A 10 -12.63 -11.56 -2.77
C CYS A 10 -12.54 -12.28 -4.12
N PRO A 11 -11.37 -12.34 -4.78
CA PRO A 11 -11.23 -13.00 -6.09
C PRO A 11 -11.44 -14.51 -6.04
N TYR A 12 -11.32 -15.11 -4.85
CA TYR A 12 -11.45 -16.56 -4.64
C TYR A 12 -12.84 -16.98 -4.15
N ASN A 13 -13.77 -16.03 -3.99
CA ASN A 13 -15.08 -16.29 -3.37
C ASN A 13 -14.98 -17.02 -2.01
N ALA A 14 -13.90 -16.78 -1.26
CA ALA A 14 -13.60 -17.47 -0.02
C ALA A 14 -14.39 -16.94 1.18
N ILE A 15 -15.26 -15.94 0.99
CA ILE A 15 -15.97 -15.25 2.06
C ILE A 15 -17.48 -15.28 1.79
N THR A 16 -18.23 -15.84 2.74
CA THR A 16 -19.69 -15.89 2.71
C THR A 16 -20.26 -14.94 3.76
N VAL A 17 -21.33 -14.22 3.42
CA VAL A 17 -21.97 -13.25 4.30
C VAL A 17 -23.44 -13.11 3.96
N ASP A 18 -24.33 -13.25 4.95
CA ASP A 18 -25.76 -12.98 4.80
C ASP A 18 -26.09 -11.61 5.41
N THR A 19 -26.17 -10.60 4.56
CA THR A 19 -26.46 -9.22 4.97
C THR A 19 -27.88 -9.05 5.49
N ARG A 20 -28.84 -9.87 5.04
CA ARG A 20 -30.26 -9.82 5.47
C ARG A 20 -30.43 -10.38 6.87
N LYS A 21 -29.82 -11.54 7.13
CA LYS A 21 -29.79 -12.17 8.46
C LYS A 21 -28.79 -11.53 9.41
N LYS A 22 -28.05 -10.51 8.93
CA LYS A 22 -26.99 -9.81 9.66
C LYS A 22 -25.91 -10.74 10.22
N THR A 23 -25.67 -11.89 9.61
CA THR A 23 -24.65 -12.82 10.10
C THR A 23 -23.24 -12.29 9.82
N PRO A 24 -22.27 -12.50 10.73
CA PRO A 24 -20.88 -12.17 10.46
C PRO A 24 -20.37 -12.87 9.20
N ALA A 25 -19.43 -12.21 8.51
CA ALA A 25 -18.77 -12.83 7.37
C ALA A 25 -17.95 -14.04 7.84
N VAL A 26 -18.04 -15.16 7.13
CA VAL A 26 -17.31 -16.39 7.40
C VAL A 26 -16.32 -16.61 6.27
N VAL A 27 -15.05 -16.84 6.62
CA VAL A 27 -13.98 -17.14 5.67
C VAL A 27 -13.79 -18.65 5.61
N THR A 28 -13.93 -19.23 4.42
CA THR A 28 -13.54 -20.62 4.16
C THR A 28 -12.03 -20.67 4.00
N ALA A 29 -11.32 -21.05 5.07
CA ALA A 29 -9.86 -21.02 5.11
C ALA A 29 -9.20 -21.79 3.96
N ALA A 30 -9.76 -22.94 3.57
CA ALA A 30 -9.25 -23.77 2.47
C ALA A 30 -9.28 -23.08 1.09
N ALA A 31 -10.14 -22.07 0.90
CA ALA A 31 -10.22 -21.29 -0.34
C ALA A 31 -9.46 -19.95 -0.26
N CYS A 32 -9.05 -19.53 0.93
CA CYS A 32 -8.43 -18.23 1.13
C CYS A 32 -6.95 -18.26 0.73
N ALA A 33 -6.57 -17.50 -0.30
CA ALA A 33 -5.18 -17.35 -0.71
C ALA A 33 -4.41 -16.23 0.03
N GLY A 34 -5.08 -15.46 0.90
CA GLY A 34 -4.41 -14.47 1.76
C GLY A 34 -3.96 -13.16 1.10
N CYS A 35 -4.57 -12.75 -0.02
CA CYS A 35 -4.17 -11.52 -0.73
C CYS A 35 -4.35 -10.22 0.08
N GLY A 36 -5.30 -10.18 1.02
CA GLY A 36 -5.52 -9.06 1.93
C GLY A 36 -6.42 -7.94 1.43
N THR A 37 -6.98 -8.01 0.21
CA THR A 37 -7.89 -6.99 -0.31
C THR A 37 -9.13 -6.80 0.56
N CYS A 38 -9.70 -7.89 1.10
CA CYS A 38 -10.87 -7.82 1.98
C CYS A 38 -10.60 -7.05 3.28
N ALA A 39 -9.36 -7.13 3.82
CA ALA A 39 -8.97 -6.37 4.99
C ALA A 39 -8.84 -4.88 4.67
N ALA A 40 -8.11 -4.55 3.60
CA ALA A 40 -7.92 -3.16 3.14
C ALA A 40 -9.23 -2.47 2.72
N GLU A 41 -10.21 -3.22 2.25
CA GLU A 41 -11.51 -2.71 1.84
C GLU A 41 -12.55 -2.71 2.97
N CYS A 42 -12.22 -3.22 4.16
CA CYS A 42 -13.19 -3.29 5.25
C CYS A 42 -13.36 -1.93 5.94
N PRO A 43 -14.51 -1.25 5.81
CA PRO A 43 -14.70 0.06 6.43
C PRO A 43 -14.81 -0.01 7.96
N PHE A 44 -14.94 -1.23 8.51
CA PHE A 44 -15.12 -1.47 9.95
C PHE A 44 -13.90 -2.11 10.61
N GLY A 45 -12.80 -2.38 9.86
CA GLY A 45 -11.63 -3.07 10.41
C GLY A 45 -11.94 -4.46 10.98
N ALA A 46 -12.90 -5.17 10.40
CA ALA A 46 -13.42 -6.42 10.95
C ALA A 46 -12.63 -7.68 10.51
N ILE A 47 -11.59 -7.52 9.68
CA ILE A 47 -10.81 -8.63 9.14
C ILE A 47 -9.39 -8.56 9.71
N THR A 48 -8.97 -9.63 10.38
CA THR A 48 -7.58 -9.81 10.82
C THR A 48 -6.87 -10.75 9.87
N MET A 49 -5.73 -10.32 9.35
CA MET A 49 -4.88 -11.14 8.47
C MET A 49 -3.96 -12.06 9.28
N ASN A 50 -3.64 -13.25 8.78
CA ASN A 50 -2.67 -14.14 9.45
C ASN A 50 -1.22 -13.65 9.32
N HIS A 51 -0.90 -12.97 8.22
CA HIS A 51 0.38 -12.32 7.98
C HIS A 51 0.14 -10.90 7.50
N PHE A 52 1.04 -9.99 7.83
CA PHE A 52 0.91 -8.57 7.50
C PHE A 52 -0.39 -8.00 8.10
N THR A 53 -0.59 -8.21 9.41
CA THR A 53 -1.71 -7.59 10.16
C THR A 53 -1.62 -6.07 10.08
N ASP A 54 -2.74 -5.38 10.34
CA ASP A 54 -2.75 -3.92 10.40
C ASP A 54 -1.70 -3.40 11.40
N GLU A 55 -1.60 -4.05 12.56
CA GLU A 55 -0.62 -3.72 13.58
C GLU A 55 0.82 -3.93 13.10
N GLN A 56 1.14 -5.10 12.51
CA GLN A 56 2.48 -5.39 12.00
C GLN A 56 2.95 -4.39 10.93
N ILE A 57 2.05 -3.99 10.03
CA ILE A 57 2.37 -3.00 9.00
C ILE A 57 2.56 -1.63 9.65
N THR A 58 1.63 -1.21 10.51
CA THR A 58 1.68 0.11 11.16
C THR A 58 2.95 0.27 12.00
N ARG A 59 3.35 -0.76 12.75
CA ARG A 59 4.61 -0.76 13.53
C ARG A 59 5.84 -0.67 12.65
N GLN A 60 5.85 -1.31 11.49
CA GLN A 60 6.94 -1.14 10.51
C GLN A 60 7.01 0.30 9.99
N ILE A 61 5.87 0.93 9.70
CA ILE A 61 5.83 2.34 9.28
C ILE A 61 6.42 3.23 10.39
N ASP A 62 5.97 3.02 11.64
CA ASP A 62 6.44 3.80 12.79
C ASP A 62 7.96 3.70 12.96
N ALA A 63 8.50 2.48 12.96
CA ALA A 63 9.93 2.25 13.10
C ALA A 63 10.72 2.81 11.91
N MET A 64 10.23 2.63 10.68
CA MET A 64 10.91 3.11 9.48
C MET A 64 10.93 4.63 9.40
N LEU A 65 9.95 5.34 9.98
CA LEU A 65 9.82 6.79 9.90
C LEU A 65 10.13 7.52 11.22
N GLU A 66 10.60 6.81 12.24
CA GLU A 66 10.92 7.38 13.56
C GLU A 66 11.97 8.50 13.48
N THR A 67 13.01 8.29 12.67
CA THR A 67 14.15 9.21 12.54
C THR A 67 14.22 9.82 11.15
N ARG A 68 14.35 11.13 11.03
CA ARG A 68 14.49 11.85 9.75
C ARG A 68 13.53 11.33 8.65
N PRO A 69 12.20 11.33 8.88
CA PRO A 69 11.25 10.82 7.89
C PRO A 69 11.31 11.57 6.55
N ALA A 70 11.70 12.86 6.57
CA ALA A 70 11.88 13.69 5.38
C ALA A 70 12.92 13.14 4.38
N ASP A 71 13.86 12.30 4.84
CA ASP A 71 14.91 11.69 4.00
C ASP A 71 14.47 10.39 3.33
N LYS A 72 13.23 9.94 3.56
CA LYS A 72 12.79 8.58 3.24
C LYS A 72 11.66 8.58 2.20
N VAL A 73 11.58 7.51 1.43
CA VAL A 73 10.41 7.16 0.63
C VAL A 73 9.79 5.93 1.26
N LEU A 74 8.54 6.02 1.71
CA LEU A 74 7.82 4.85 2.23
C LEU A 74 7.33 4.02 1.05
N VAL A 75 7.73 2.75 0.96
CA VAL A 75 7.42 1.89 -0.18
C VAL A 75 6.65 0.66 0.29
N PHE A 76 5.48 0.40 -0.28
CA PHE A 76 4.79 -0.88 -0.13
C PHE A 76 5.00 -1.71 -1.39
N ALA A 77 5.60 -2.89 -1.26
CA ALA A 77 5.88 -3.77 -2.40
C ALA A 77 5.15 -5.11 -2.24
N CYS A 78 4.47 -5.56 -3.29
CA CYS A 78 3.90 -6.90 -3.30
C CYS A 78 5.01 -7.97 -3.32
N ASN A 79 4.79 -9.08 -2.63
CA ASN A 79 5.76 -10.15 -2.45
C ASN A 79 6.18 -10.79 -3.78
N TRP A 80 5.20 -11.03 -4.66
CA TRP A 80 5.39 -11.87 -5.84
C TRP A 80 6.10 -11.18 -6.99
N CYS A 81 5.90 -9.88 -7.16
CA CYS A 81 6.40 -9.13 -8.30
C CYS A 81 7.38 -8.05 -7.84
N SER A 82 6.90 -6.98 -7.21
CA SER A 82 7.72 -5.80 -6.96
C SER A 82 8.84 -6.03 -5.93
N TYR A 83 8.56 -6.82 -4.88
CA TYR A 83 9.60 -7.20 -3.92
C TYR A 83 10.66 -8.09 -4.57
N ALA A 84 10.24 -9.05 -5.40
CA ALA A 84 11.16 -9.88 -6.18
C ALA A 84 11.94 -9.06 -7.23
N GLY A 85 11.34 -8.02 -7.82
CA GLY A 85 12.01 -7.07 -8.70
C GLY A 85 13.06 -6.25 -7.95
N ALA A 86 12.78 -5.87 -6.70
CA ALA A 86 13.77 -5.25 -5.81
C ALA A 86 14.94 -6.19 -5.51
N ASP A 87 14.65 -7.47 -5.20
CA ASP A 87 15.67 -8.49 -4.98
C ASP A 87 16.55 -8.69 -6.24
N LEU A 88 15.92 -8.75 -7.42
CA LEU A 88 16.63 -8.84 -8.70
C LEU A 88 17.53 -7.62 -8.94
N ALA A 89 17.07 -6.41 -8.60
CA ALA A 89 17.90 -5.21 -8.69
C ALA A 89 19.14 -5.33 -7.79
N GLY A 90 18.99 -5.87 -6.58
CA GLY A 90 20.08 -6.15 -5.64
C GLY A 90 21.06 -7.20 -6.17
N VAL A 91 20.57 -8.34 -6.63
CA VAL A 91 21.41 -9.42 -7.22
C VAL A 91 22.15 -8.95 -8.47
N SER A 92 21.50 -8.11 -9.28
CA SER A 92 22.07 -7.49 -10.47
C SER A 92 22.99 -6.30 -10.15
N ARG A 93 23.18 -5.97 -8.87
CA ARG A 93 24.04 -4.88 -8.38
C ARG A 93 23.67 -3.50 -8.95
N LEU A 94 22.40 -3.29 -9.29
CA LEU A 94 21.93 -2.03 -9.83
C LEU A 94 21.92 -0.96 -8.74
N GLN A 95 22.67 0.12 -8.95
CA GLN A 95 22.76 1.21 -7.99
C GLN A 95 21.59 2.17 -8.14
N TYR A 96 20.95 2.50 -7.02
CA TYR A 96 19.88 3.51 -6.91
C TYR A 96 19.91 4.13 -5.51
N PRO A 97 19.23 5.27 -5.29
CA PRO A 97 19.24 5.96 -3.99
C PRO A 97 18.76 5.08 -2.82
N ALA A 98 19.43 5.16 -1.68
CA ALA A 98 19.14 4.37 -0.48
C ALA A 98 18.00 4.97 0.41
N THR A 99 17.10 5.76 -0.18
CA THR A 99 16.02 6.47 0.53
C THR A 99 14.75 5.63 0.67
N GLY A 100 14.57 4.61 -0.17
CA GLY A 100 13.45 3.67 -0.09
C GLY A 100 13.43 2.88 1.23
N ARG A 101 12.26 2.80 1.86
CA ARG A 101 11.96 1.94 3.02
C ARG A 101 10.82 1.01 2.65
N VAL A 102 11.19 -0.23 2.30
CA VAL A 102 10.27 -1.21 1.71
C VAL A 102 9.57 -2.03 2.79
N ILE A 103 8.25 -1.91 2.85
CA ILE A 103 7.35 -2.80 3.58
C ILE A 103 6.78 -3.80 2.60
N ARG A 104 7.08 -5.07 2.85
CA ARG A 104 6.54 -6.18 2.06
C ARG A 104 5.07 -6.42 2.43
N THR A 105 4.25 -6.73 1.43
CA THR A 105 2.88 -7.26 1.60
C THR A 105 2.67 -8.40 0.62
N MET A 106 1.74 -9.33 0.85
CA MET A 106 1.50 -10.41 -0.11
C MET A 106 1.01 -9.88 -1.46
N CYS A 107 0.12 -8.89 -1.45
CA CYS A 107 -0.43 -8.24 -2.63
C CYS A 107 -0.49 -6.73 -2.39
N SER A 108 -0.36 -5.94 -3.45
CA SER A 108 -0.70 -4.51 -3.38
C SER A 108 -2.15 -4.28 -2.95
N GLY A 109 -3.04 -5.26 -3.15
CA GLY A 109 -4.42 -5.27 -2.67
C GLY A 109 -4.53 -5.11 -1.15
N ARG A 110 -3.53 -5.60 -0.40
CA ARG A 110 -3.44 -5.50 1.07
C ARG A 110 -3.17 -4.09 1.59
N VAL A 111 -2.61 -3.21 0.77
CA VAL A 111 -2.23 -1.85 1.19
C VAL A 111 -3.49 -1.04 1.46
N ASP A 112 -3.88 -0.99 2.73
CA ASP A 112 -5.03 -0.22 3.22
C ASP A 112 -4.73 1.28 3.05
N GLU A 113 -5.78 2.04 2.74
CA GLU A 113 -5.74 3.50 2.69
C GLU A 113 -5.21 4.09 4.02
N LYS A 114 -5.52 3.45 5.17
CA LYS A 114 -5.00 3.85 6.48
C LYS A 114 -3.47 3.85 6.56
N PHE A 115 -2.80 2.92 5.89
CA PHE A 115 -1.33 2.85 5.91
C PHE A 115 -0.71 4.00 5.11
N ILE A 116 -1.35 4.38 4.01
CA ILE A 116 -0.92 5.52 3.19
C ILE A 116 -1.01 6.81 4.01
N TRP A 117 -2.17 7.06 4.62
CA TRP A 117 -2.36 8.24 5.47
C TRP A 117 -1.46 8.23 6.70
N HIS A 118 -1.24 7.06 7.31
CA HIS A 118 -0.31 6.93 8.43
C HIS A 118 1.12 7.29 8.02
N GLY A 119 1.58 6.84 6.85
CA GLY A 119 2.87 7.23 6.29
C GLY A 119 3.04 8.74 6.17
N PHE A 120 2.05 9.43 5.58
CA PHE A 120 2.07 10.90 5.48
C PHE A 120 2.00 11.57 6.85
N ARG A 121 1.18 11.08 7.79
CA ARG A 121 1.11 11.59 9.18
C ARG A 121 2.43 11.43 9.93
N LYS A 122 3.20 10.38 9.61
CA LYS A 122 4.55 10.15 10.15
C LYS A 122 5.64 10.96 9.43
N GLY A 123 5.27 11.84 8.51
CA GLY A 123 6.17 12.77 7.85
C GLY A 123 6.85 12.22 6.59
N ALA A 124 6.34 11.14 5.99
CA ALA A 124 6.87 10.68 4.71
C ALA A 124 6.60 11.73 3.61
N PRO A 125 7.63 12.21 2.89
CA PRO A 125 7.45 13.09 1.74
C PRO A 125 6.72 12.37 0.60
N VAL A 126 7.08 11.12 0.33
CA VAL A 126 6.54 10.31 -0.78
C VAL A 126 6.15 8.94 -0.26
N VAL A 127 4.98 8.46 -0.67
CA VAL A 127 4.51 7.09 -0.46
C VAL A 127 4.36 6.41 -1.81
N LEU A 128 5.05 5.29 -2.01
CA LEU A 128 4.94 4.45 -3.20
C LEU A 128 4.18 3.17 -2.85
N VAL A 129 3.17 2.85 -3.65
CA VAL A 129 2.56 1.52 -3.69
C VAL A 129 3.01 0.83 -4.97
N SER A 130 3.53 -0.39 -4.86
CA SER A 130 3.98 -1.15 -6.02
C SER A 130 3.49 -2.60 -6.00
N GLY A 131 3.08 -3.08 -7.17
CA GLY A 131 2.57 -4.43 -7.35
C GLY A 131 2.92 -5.06 -8.70
N CYS A 132 2.31 -6.21 -8.97
CA CYS A 132 2.33 -6.83 -10.30
C CYS A 132 1.61 -5.95 -11.32
N HIS A 133 2.00 -6.05 -12.59
CA HIS A 133 1.25 -5.48 -13.71
C HIS A 133 -0.21 -5.94 -13.67
N ILE A 134 -1.09 -5.10 -14.22
CA ILE A 134 -2.51 -5.42 -14.35
C ILE A 134 -2.65 -6.58 -15.34
N GLY A 135 -3.35 -7.65 -14.93
CA GLY A 135 -3.40 -8.92 -15.66
C GLY A 135 -2.45 -10.01 -15.11
N ASP A 136 -1.36 -9.62 -14.43
CA ASP A 136 -0.34 -10.54 -13.93
C ASP A 136 -0.42 -10.76 -12.41
N CYS A 137 -1.53 -10.36 -11.78
CA CYS A 137 -1.65 -10.49 -10.33
C CYS A 137 -1.64 -11.96 -9.93
N HIS A 138 -0.75 -12.32 -9.00
CA HIS A 138 -0.75 -13.66 -8.39
C HIS A 138 -2.12 -14.03 -7.77
N TYR A 139 -2.90 -13.01 -7.39
CA TYR A 139 -4.23 -13.15 -6.81
C TYR A 139 -5.35 -12.73 -7.76
N ILE A 140 -5.24 -13.12 -9.03
CA ILE A 140 -6.21 -12.91 -10.12
C ILE A 140 -6.32 -11.42 -10.50
N ASP A 141 -7.15 -10.65 -9.81
CA ASP A 141 -7.41 -9.24 -10.11
C ASP A 141 -7.35 -8.37 -8.84
N ALA A 142 -6.79 -8.89 -7.74
CA ALA A 142 -6.74 -8.20 -6.46
C ALA A 142 -6.09 -6.80 -6.54
N ASN A 143 -5.10 -6.59 -7.40
CA ASN A 143 -4.43 -5.30 -7.62
C ASN A 143 -5.33 -4.25 -8.33
N HIS A 144 -6.43 -4.64 -8.99
CA HIS A 144 -7.39 -3.69 -9.55
C HIS A 144 -8.07 -2.86 -8.45
N TRP A 145 -8.26 -3.45 -7.26
CA TRP A 145 -8.78 -2.72 -6.10
C TRP A 145 -7.77 -1.68 -5.57
N THR A 146 -6.48 -1.96 -5.68
CA THR A 146 -5.43 -0.99 -5.37
C THR A 146 -5.52 0.25 -6.27
N VAL A 147 -5.76 0.06 -7.58
CA VAL A 147 -5.93 1.19 -8.52
C VAL A 147 -7.04 2.11 -8.05
N LYS A 148 -8.23 1.55 -7.83
CA LYS A 148 -9.41 2.31 -7.37
C LYS A 148 -9.14 3.04 -6.05
N ARG A 149 -8.44 2.39 -5.12
CA ARG A 149 -8.13 2.94 -3.79
C ARG A 149 -7.13 4.09 -3.87
N VAL A 150 -6.05 3.92 -4.63
CA VAL A 150 -5.02 4.97 -4.78
C VAL A 150 -5.59 6.18 -5.51
N GLU A 151 -6.37 5.98 -6.58
CA GLU A 151 -7.03 7.09 -7.28
C GLU A 151 -7.99 7.86 -6.36
N LYS A 152 -8.78 7.13 -5.56
CA LYS A 152 -9.65 7.75 -4.56
C LYS A 152 -8.86 8.50 -3.48
N ALA A 153 -7.72 7.97 -3.03
CA ALA A 153 -6.85 8.62 -2.06
C ALA A 153 -6.24 9.91 -2.64
N ARG A 154 -5.74 9.88 -3.90
CA ARG A 154 -5.25 11.07 -4.62
C ARG A 154 -6.31 12.16 -4.72
N GLN A 155 -7.54 11.82 -5.11
CA GLN A 155 -8.66 12.77 -5.14
C GLN A 155 -8.96 13.39 -3.77
N LYS A 156 -8.79 12.63 -2.68
CA LYS A 156 -8.92 13.17 -1.31
C LYS A 156 -7.75 14.11 -0.99
N MET A 157 -6.52 13.75 -1.37
CA MET A 157 -5.34 14.59 -1.19
C MET A 157 -5.55 15.96 -1.85
N GLU A 158 -5.98 16.00 -3.12
CA GLU A 158 -6.25 17.26 -3.84
C GLU A 158 -7.30 18.12 -3.13
N LYS A 159 -8.42 17.51 -2.70
CA LYS A 159 -9.48 18.21 -1.97
C LYS A 159 -9.00 18.79 -0.63
N MET A 160 -7.96 18.21 -0.05
CA MET A 160 -7.35 18.65 1.20
C MET A 160 -6.19 19.63 0.97
N GLY A 161 -5.85 19.97 -0.28
CA GLY A 161 -4.68 20.79 -0.60
C GLY A 161 -3.35 20.07 -0.41
N ILE A 162 -3.34 18.73 -0.32
CA ILE A 162 -2.13 17.90 -0.28
C ILE A 162 -1.77 17.52 -1.71
N ARG A 163 -0.50 17.71 -2.10
CA ARG A 163 -0.02 17.39 -3.44
C ARG A 163 -0.16 15.90 -3.75
N ALA A 164 -1.05 15.55 -4.67
CA ALA A 164 -1.46 14.16 -4.90
C ALA A 164 -0.42 13.28 -5.61
N ASP A 165 0.51 13.89 -6.36
CA ASP A 165 1.64 13.18 -6.97
C ASP A 165 2.60 12.60 -5.92
N ARG A 166 2.57 13.03 -4.65
CA ARG A 166 3.33 12.42 -3.56
C ARG A 166 2.89 10.99 -3.23
N LEU A 167 1.71 10.56 -3.68
CA LEU A 167 1.26 9.18 -3.66
C LEU A 167 1.46 8.54 -5.03
N GLN A 168 2.44 7.67 -5.16
CA GLN A 168 2.81 7.01 -6.42
C GLN A 168 2.29 5.57 -6.46
N LEU A 169 1.95 5.11 -7.67
CA LEU A 169 1.52 3.74 -7.94
C LEU A 169 2.26 3.23 -9.18
N GLU A 170 3.12 2.24 -9.00
CA GLU A 170 3.99 1.71 -10.05
C GLU A 170 3.90 0.19 -10.12
N TRP A 171 3.92 -0.36 -11.33
CA TRP A 171 3.88 -1.80 -11.54
C TRP A 171 5.26 -2.30 -11.94
N VAL A 172 5.76 -3.28 -11.21
CA VAL A 172 7.10 -3.85 -11.41
C VAL A 172 6.98 -5.36 -11.23
N SER A 173 7.26 -6.11 -12.30
CA SER A 173 7.34 -7.57 -12.30
C SER A 173 8.60 -8.07 -11.59
N SER A 174 8.65 -9.37 -11.32
CA SER A 174 9.81 -10.03 -10.71
C SER A 174 11.07 -10.01 -11.60
N ALA A 175 10.91 -9.85 -12.92
CA ALA A 175 12.01 -9.79 -13.89
C ALA A 175 12.49 -8.36 -14.17
N GLU A 176 11.89 -7.35 -13.53
CA GLU A 176 12.09 -5.94 -13.86
C GLU A 176 12.98 -5.20 -12.84
N GLY A 177 14.16 -5.76 -12.54
CA GLY A 177 15.12 -5.12 -11.63
C GLY A 177 15.62 -3.74 -12.09
N ILE A 178 15.79 -3.57 -13.41
CA ILE A 178 16.16 -2.27 -14.02
C ILE A 178 15.07 -1.23 -13.75
N ARG A 179 13.81 -1.58 -14.03
CA ARG A 179 12.65 -0.73 -13.78
C ARG A 179 12.51 -0.40 -12.29
N TRP A 180 12.75 -1.35 -11.39
CA TRP A 180 12.75 -1.07 -9.95
C TRP A 180 13.75 0.04 -9.59
N ALA A 181 14.99 -0.07 -10.08
CA ALA A 181 16.02 0.94 -9.85
C ALA A 181 15.64 2.31 -10.45
N GLU A 182 15.02 2.34 -11.63
CA GLU A 182 14.48 3.57 -12.25
C GLU A 182 13.37 4.20 -11.41
N VAL A 183 12.41 3.40 -10.94
CA VAL A 183 11.33 3.85 -10.06
C VAL A 183 11.91 4.45 -8.78
N MET A 184 12.91 3.81 -8.15
CA MET A 184 13.55 4.37 -6.94
C MET A 184 14.24 5.72 -7.21
N ARG A 185 14.87 5.92 -8.36
CA ARG A 185 15.44 7.23 -8.74
C ARG A 185 14.34 8.28 -8.91
N LYS A 186 13.26 7.95 -9.62
CA LYS A 186 12.09 8.83 -9.77
C LYS A 186 11.47 9.22 -8.43
N MET A 187 11.38 8.27 -7.49
CA MET A 187 10.86 8.56 -6.15
C MET A 187 11.78 9.50 -5.37
N GLU A 188 13.09 9.34 -5.52
CA GLU A 188 14.06 10.24 -4.89
C GLU A 188 14.00 11.66 -5.46
N GLU A 189 13.91 11.80 -6.79
CA GLU A 189 13.73 13.09 -7.44
C GLU A 189 12.46 13.79 -6.93
N LEU A 190 11.34 13.05 -6.86
CA LEU A 190 10.10 13.58 -6.29
C LEU A 190 10.27 13.98 -4.83
N ARG A 191 10.93 13.14 -4.00
CA ARG A 191 11.18 13.41 -2.58
C ARG A 191 11.96 14.70 -2.37
N GLN A 192 13.00 14.94 -3.16
CA GLN A 192 13.81 16.17 -3.11
C GLN A 192 12.99 17.42 -3.46
N GLY A 193 11.93 17.26 -4.27
CA GLY A 193 10.99 18.32 -4.60
C GLY A 193 9.88 18.55 -3.57
N VAL A 194 9.91 17.90 -2.39
CA VAL A 194 8.96 18.14 -1.28
C VAL A 194 9.68 18.95 -0.20
N SER A 195 9.24 20.18 0.06
CA SER A 195 9.83 21.01 1.11
C SER A 195 9.43 20.54 2.51
N GLU A 196 10.22 20.89 3.51
CA GLU A 196 9.89 20.63 4.93
C GLU A 196 8.54 21.26 5.31
N GLU A 197 8.28 22.49 4.88
CA GLU A 197 7.00 23.18 5.10
C GLU A 197 5.81 22.40 4.51
N GLU A 198 5.97 21.81 3.32
CA GLU A 198 4.91 21.02 2.70
C GLU A 198 4.64 19.73 3.50
N ILE A 199 5.69 19.09 4.03
CA ILE A 199 5.57 17.92 4.90
C ILE A 199 4.86 18.29 6.18
N GLU A 200 5.30 19.35 6.86
CA GLU A 200 4.71 19.83 8.12
C GLU A 200 3.24 20.22 7.94
N ASN A 201 2.90 20.94 6.88
CA ASN A 201 1.53 21.28 6.56
C ASN A 201 0.67 20.02 6.34
N THR A 202 1.20 19.02 5.64
CA THR A 202 0.51 17.74 5.43
C THR A 202 0.25 17.03 6.75
N VAL A 203 1.26 16.94 7.63
CA VAL A 203 1.13 16.32 8.95
C VAL A 203 0.09 17.06 9.80
N ARG A 204 0.11 18.39 9.79
CA ARG A 204 -0.86 19.24 10.50
C ARG A 204 -2.30 18.96 10.03
N LEU A 205 -2.55 19.06 8.73
CA LEU A 205 -3.88 18.81 8.13
C LEU A 205 -4.41 17.41 8.48
N LEU A 206 -3.55 16.39 8.49
CA LEU A 206 -3.92 15.00 8.80
C LEU A 206 -4.07 14.70 10.30
N THR A 207 -3.60 15.60 11.17
CA THR A 207 -3.72 15.48 12.63
C THR A 207 -4.97 16.20 13.14
N GLU A 208 -5.32 17.35 12.56
CA GLU A 208 -6.50 18.14 12.94
C GLU A 208 -7.83 17.51 12.50
N MET A 209 -7.80 16.55 11.57
CA MET A 209 -8.99 15.86 11.03
C MET A 209 -9.32 14.52 11.71
N GLY A 210 -8.45 14.02 12.59
CA GLY A 210 -8.59 12.74 13.28
C GLY A 210 -9.12 12.88 14.70
#